data_AF-A0AAU1ZYD2-F1
#
_entry.id   AF-A0AAU1ZYD2-F1
#
_cell.length_a   1.000
_cell.length_b   1.000
_cell.length_c   1.000
_cell.angle_alpha   90.00
_cell.angle_beta   90.00
_cell.angle_gamma   90.00
#
_symmetry.space_group_name_H-M   'P 1'
#
loop_
_entity.id
_entity.type
_entity.pdbx_description
1 polymer ?
#
loop_
_entity_poly.entity_id
_entity_poly.type
_entity_poly.pdbx_seq_one_letter_code
_entity_poly.pdbx_strand_id
1 'polypeptide(L)'
;MDFERAWLNGMGEQIDPVSEVRLARAVFGPLGGVVEVGAVNATGTWALADVSVGVFLDRRQSDVERLLDGIRSVCRFGDAAMAIVDELGRFRDHEVPAAFLLLWSAGVTGVPQPLEKLEEPPVVRRMCRMAADLQLTYFLQALITAALATGTDPRQGAPKVAELLRTAADLADGTGGSAPLDIFRMWRVAHLPGILRPGSDAPESGKAGFRAYDELLEEL
;
A
#
# COMPACT_ATOMS: atom_id res chain seq x y z
N MET A 1 43.28 -29.42 -5.12
CA MET A 1 41.84 -29.68 -5.39
C MET A 1 40.91 -29.25 -4.26
N ASP A 2 41.41 -28.69 -3.14
CA ASP A 2 40.54 -28.26 -2.03
C ASP A 2 40.31 -26.73 -1.93
N PHE A 3 40.99 -25.93 -2.75
CA PHE A 3 40.79 -24.47 -2.76
C PHE A 3 39.55 -24.02 -3.55
N GLU A 4 39.15 -24.76 -4.59
CA GLU A 4 37.96 -24.43 -5.40
C GLU A 4 36.63 -24.74 -4.69
N ARG A 5 36.60 -25.73 -3.78
CA ARG A 5 35.38 -26.03 -3.00
C ARG A 5 35.10 -25.00 -1.90
N ALA A 6 36.13 -24.38 -1.33
CA ALA A 6 35.97 -23.34 -0.33
C ALA A 6 35.46 -22.02 -0.94
N TRP A 7 35.83 -21.73 -2.18
CA TRP A 7 35.38 -20.54 -2.91
C TRP A 7 33.93 -20.66 -3.39
N LEU A 8 33.49 -21.84 -3.83
CA LEU A 8 32.10 -22.09 -4.23
C LEU A 8 31.11 -22.11 -3.06
N ASN A 9 31.56 -22.42 -1.84
CA ASN A 9 30.72 -22.41 -0.65
C ASN A 9 30.60 -21.02 0.01
N GLY A 10 31.39 -20.03 -0.42
CA GLY A 10 31.38 -18.66 0.12
C GLY A 10 30.50 -17.66 -0.66
N MET A 11 29.90 -18.08 -1.77
CA MET A 11 29.06 -17.24 -2.63
C MET A 11 27.56 -17.54 -2.51
N GLY A 12 27.14 -18.22 -1.44
CA GLY A 12 25.77 -18.06 -0.98
C GLY A 12 25.68 -16.70 -0.31
N GLU A 13 25.35 -15.66 -1.08
CA GLU A 13 24.85 -14.41 -0.50
C GLU A 13 23.72 -14.82 0.45
N GLN A 14 24.04 -14.86 1.74
CA GLN A 14 23.07 -15.01 2.80
C GLN A 14 22.39 -13.65 2.90
N ILE A 15 21.52 -13.36 1.91
CA ILE A 15 20.63 -12.23 1.94
C ILE A 15 19.82 -12.42 3.21
N ASP A 16 20.05 -11.54 4.20
CA ASP A 16 19.26 -11.54 5.41
C ASP A 16 17.78 -11.51 4.98
N PRO A 17 16.98 -12.52 5.35
CA PRO A 17 15.58 -12.55 4.95
C PRO A 17 14.94 -11.25 5.43
N VAL A 18 14.29 -10.54 4.51
CA VAL A 18 13.60 -9.28 4.86
C VAL A 18 12.63 -9.61 5.99
N SER A 19 12.82 -8.94 7.13
CA SER A 19 12.02 -9.26 8.30
C SER A 19 10.54 -9.05 8.02
N GLU A 20 9.73 -10.00 8.49
CA GLU A 20 8.28 -9.96 8.35
C GLU A 20 7.68 -8.66 8.90
N VAL A 21 8.22 -8.17 10.01
CA VAL A 21 7.87 -6.87 10.63
C VAL A 21 8.09 -5.71 9.66
N ARG A 22 9.19 -5.71 8.89
CA ARG A 22 9.46 -4.65 7.90
C ARG A 22 8.47 -4.72 6.73
N LEU A 23 8.13 -5.92 6.28
CA LEU A 23 7.10 -6.11 5.24
C LEU A 23 5.72 -5.64 5.72
N ALA A 24 5.33 -6.01 6.94
CA ALA A 24 4.08 -5.58 7.54
C ALA A 24 3.99 -4.06 7.66
N ARG A 25 5.05 -3.40 8.13
CA ARG A 25 5.11 -1.91 8.16
C ARG A 25 4.98 -1.30 6.77
N ALA A 26 5.59 -1.91 5.75
CA ALA A 26 5.47 -1.43 4.37
C ALA A 26 4.05 -1.60 3.79
N VAL A 27 3.34 -2.67 4.18
CA VAL A 27 1.95 -2.91 3.75
C VAL A 27 0.96 -2.01 4.51
N PHE A 28 1.07 -1.92 5.83
CA PHE A 28 0.13 -1.15 6.65
C PHE A 28 0.36 0.37 6.60
N GLY A 29 1.57 0.82 6.27
CA GLY A 29 1.89 2.25 6.15
C GLY A 29 0.96 3.00 5.18
N PRO A 30 0.91 2.61 3.90
CA PRO A 30 0.01 3.23 2.92
C PRO A 30 -1.48 3.10 3.27
N LEU A 31 -1.87 2.02 3.95
CA LEU A 31 -3.25 1.86 4.40
C LEU A 31 -3.68 2.90 5.44
N GLY A 32 -2.76 3.41 6.26
CA GLY A 32 -3.04 4.56 7.12
C GLY A 32 -3.51 5.78 6.33
N GLY A 33 -2.82 6.08 5.22
CA GLY A 33 -3.23 7.14 4.31
C GLY A 33 -4.57 6.87 3.62
N VAL A 34 -4.83 5.61 3.23
CA VAL A 34 -6.13 5.20 2.66
C VAL A 34 -7.28 5.45 3.65
N VAL A 35 -7.10 5.09 4.93
CA VAL A 35 -8.13 5.30 5.97
C VAL A 35 -8.38 6.78 6.22
N GLU A 36 -7.33 7.59 6.37
CA GLU A 36 -7.47 9.03 6.59
C GLU A 36 -8.15 9.72 5.40
N VAL A 37 -7.71 9.41 4.18
CA VAL A 37 -8.32 9.93 2.94
C VAL A 37 -9.79 9.51 2.82
N GLY A 38 -10.09 8.24 3.12
CA GLY A 38 -11.46 7.72 3.14
C GLY A 38 -12.36 8.46 4.12
N ALA A 39 -11.87 8.69 5.34
CA ALA A 39 -12.59 9.44 6.37
C ALA A 39 -12.88 10.88 5.92
N VAL A 40 -11.91 11.56 5.31
CA VAL A 40 -12.11 12.93 4.77
C VAL A 40 -13.09 12.93 3.59
N ASN A 41 -12.95 12.01 2.64
CA ASN A 41 -13.83 11.92 1.48
C ASN A 41 -15.28 11.59 1.90
N ALA A 42 -15.47 10.79 2.93
CA ALA A 42 -16.79 10.42 3.45
C ALA A 42 -17.59 11.60 4.03
N THR A 43 -16.93 12.72 4.38
CA THR A 43 -17.66 13.93 4.81
C THR A 43 -18.38 14.61 3.65
N GLY A 44 -17.83 14.49 2.43
CA GLY A 44 -18.32 15.20 1.24
C GLY A 44 -18.13 16.72 1.26
N THR A 45 -17.63 17.29 2.37
CA THR A 45 -17.35 18.72 2.53
C THR A 45 -15.87 19.03 2.36
N TRP A 46 -14.99 18.05 2.63
CA TRP A 46 -13.54 18.21 2.74
C TRP A 46 -13.10 19.26 3.78
N ALA A 47 -13.99 19.63 4.71
CA ALA A 47 -13.61 20.40 5.88
C ALA A 47 -13.11 19.44 6.97
N LEU A 48 -11.88 19.65 7.45
CA LEU A 48 -11.25 18.73 8.41
C LEU A 48 -11.97 18.69 9.77
N ALA A 49 -12.64 19.79 10.13
CA ALA A 49 -13.46 19.86 11.34
C ALA A 49 -14.64 18.89 11.35
N ASP A 50 -15.08 18.40 10.17
CA ASP A 50 -16.20 17.46 10.04
C ASP A 50 -15.73 15.99 10.11
N VAL A 51 -14.42 15.74 10.15
CA VAL A 51 -13.84 14.40 10.01
C VAL A 51 -13.85 13.66 11.35
N SER A 52 -14.35 12.43 11.34
CA SER A 52 -14.15 11.47 12.43
C SER A 52 -13.70 10.13 11.86
N VAL A 53 -12.47 9.74 12.17
CA VAL A 53 -11.92 8.45 11.75
C VAL A 53 -12.63 7.30 12.46
N GLY A 54 -12.94 7.43 13.75
CA GLY A 54 -13.70 6.41 14.49
C GLY A 54 -15.06 6.11 13.85
N VAL A 55 -15.87 7.14 13.58
CA VAL A 55 -17.19 6.95 12.95
C VAL A 55 -17.07 6.38 11.54
N PHE A 56 -16.04 6.76 10.79
CA PHE A 56 -15.77 6.19 9.48
C PHE A 56 -15.43 4.69 9.58
N LEU A 57 -14.52 4.31 10.49
CA LEU A 57 -14.11 2.92 10.70
C LEU A 57 -15.26 2.06 11.20
N ASP A 58 -16.09 2.54 12.14
CA ASP A 58 -17.27 1.81 12.64
C ASP A 58 -18.22 1.43 11.50
N ARG A 59 -18.44 2.35 10.55
CA ARG A 59 -19.29 2.11 9.37
C ARG A 59 -18.66 1.15 8.36
N ARG A 60 -17.34 1.02 8.37
CA ARG A 60 -16.55 0.22 7.41
C ARG A 60 -15.90 -1.00 8.07
N GLN A 61 -16.33 -1.38 9.27
CA GLN A 61 -15.70 -2.42 10.08
C GLN A 61 -15.53 -3.73 9.30
N SER A 62 -16.58 -4.19 8.61
CA SER A 62 -16.53 -5.43 7.83
C SER A 62 -15.51 -5.39 6.68
N ASP A 63 -15.31 -4.22 6.07
CA ASP A 63 -14.35 -4.05 4.99
C ASP A 63 -12.92 -4.03 5.54
N VAL A 64 -12.72 -3.38 6.69
CA VAL A 64 -11.43 -3.39 7.40
C VAL A 64 -11.06 -4.79 7.86
N GLU A 65 -11.99 -5.54 8.45
CA GLU A 65 -11.78 -6.93 8.86
C GLU A 65 -11.40 -7.81 7.67
N ARG A 66 -12.17 -7.73 6.57
CA ARG A 66 -11.88 -8.45 5.32
C ARG A 66 -10.49 -8.09 4.76
N LEU A 67 -10.13 -6.80 4.78
CA LEU A 67 -8.85 -6.31 4.30
C LEU A 67 -7.70 -6.88 5.14
N LEU A 68 -7.79 -6.84 6.47
CA LEU A 68 -6.75 -7.33 7.37
C LEU A 68 -6.60 -8.86 7.29
N ASP A 69 -7.71 -9.61 7.22
CA ASP A 69 -7.68 -11.06 7.04
C ASP A 69 -7.08 -11.46 5.68
N GLY A 70 -7.43 -10.72 4.63
CA GLY A 70 -6.86 -10.93 3.30
C GLY A 70 -5.36 -10.65 3.25
N ILE A 71 -4.89 -9.56 3.88
CA ILE A 71 -3.47 -9.23 4.01
C ILE A 71 -2.74 -10.35 4.75
N ARG A 72 -3.28 -10.78 5.90
CA ARG A 72 -2.73 -11.89 6.68
C ARG A 72 -2.58 -13.15 5.82
N SER A 73 -3.61 -13.47 5.03
CA SER A 73 -3.63 -14.64 4.16
C SER A 73 -2.60 -14.56 3.02
N VAL A 74 -2.58 -13.44 2.28
CA VAL A 74 -1.76 -13.31 1.06
C VAL A 74 -0.28 -13.09 1.37
N CYS A 75 0.01 -12.34 2.43
CA CYS A 75 1.37 -12.08 2.89
C CYS A 75 1.86 -13.11 3.91
N ARG A 76 1.02 -14.09 4.28
CA ARG A 76 1.31 -15.14 5.27
C ARG A 76 1.82 -14.58 6.60
N PHE A 77 1.28 -13.44 7.01
CA PHE A 77 1.72 -12.78 8.24
C PHE A 77 1.24 -13.52 9.49
N GLY A 78 2.15 -13.72 10.44
CA GLY A 78 1.89 -14.18 11.80
C GLY A 78 1.40 -13.07 12.72
N ASP A 79 1.07 -13.42 13.96
CA ASP A 79 0.45 -12.49 14.92
C ASP A 79 1.34 -11.27 15.22
N ALA A 80 2.67 -11.45 15.31
CA ALA A 80 3.60 -10.36 15.58
C ALA A 80 3.64 -9.33 14.45
N ALA A 81 3.55 -9.79 13.20
CA ALA A 81 3.48 -8.91 12.04
C ALA A 81 2.12 -8.21 11.96
N MET A 82 1.03 -8.93 12.26
CA MET A 82 -0.32 -8.34 12.29
C MET A 82 -0.48 -7.29 13.39
N ALA A 83 0.15 -7.45 14.55
CA ALA A 83 0.11 -6.47 15.65
C ALA A 83 0.65 -5.08 15.27
N ILE A 84 1.43 -4.97 14.18
CA ILE A 84 1.90 -3.69 13.65
C ILE A 84 0.74 -2.77 13.27
N VAL A 85 -0.42 -3.32 12.87
CA VAL A 85 -1.60 -2.50 12.55
C VAL A 85 -2.02 -1.62 13.73
N ASP A 86 -2.00 -2.19 14.94
CA ASP A 86 -2.38 -1.52 16.18
C ASP A 86 -1.28 -0.54 16.63
N GLU A 87 0.00 -0.93 16.47
CA GLU A 87 1.14 -0.07 16.80
C GLU A 87 1.14 1.22 15.97
N LEU A 88 0.78 1.14 14.68
CA LEU A 88 0.68 2.30 13.81
C LEU A 88 -0.48 3.21 14.20
N GLY A 89 -1.50 2.68 14.86
CA GLY A 89 -2.60 3.44 15.46
C GLY A 89 -3.49 4.18 14.47
N ARG A 90 -3.46 3.80 13.18
CA ARG A 90 -4.25 4.42 12.09
C ARG A 90 -5.66 3.83 11.93
N PHE A 91 -5.89 2.66 12.53
CA PHE A 91 -7.18 1.94 12.51
C PHE A 91 -7.98 2.15 13.82
N ARG A 92 -7.84 3.33 14.43
CA ARG A 92 -8.59 3.77 15.60
C ARG A 92 -8.91 5.24 15.46
N ASP A 93 -9.78 5.76 16.33
CA ASP A 93 -10.11 7.18 16.31
C ASP A 93 -8.88 8.06 16.57
N HIS A 94 -8.70 9.07 15.72
CA HIS A 94 -7.66 10.09 15.81
C HIS A 94 -8.01 11.28 14.92
N GLU A 95 -7.39 12.42 15.19
CA GLU A 95 -7.48 13.62 14.35
C GLU A 95 -6.68 13.41 13.04
N VAL A 96 -7.15 14.01 11.94
CA VAL A 96 -6.46 14.01 10.64
C VAL A 96 -5.97 15.43 10.33
N PRO A 97 -4.70 15.76 10.65
CA PRO A 97 -4.14 17.07 10.32
C PRO A 97 -3.91 17.21 8.82
N ALA A 98 -4.05 18.42 8.27
CA ALA A 98 -3.79 18.66 6.85
C ALA A 98 -2.33 18.34 6.44
N ALA A 99 -1.39 18.42 7.38
CA ALA A 99 0.00 18.02 7.17
C ALA A 99 0.15 16.52 6.84
N PHE A 100 -0.73 15.65 7.34
CA PHE A 100 -0.73 14.24 6.98
C PHE A 100 -1.28 14.05 5.57
N LEU A 101 -2.34 14.76 5.18
CA LEU A 101 -2.83 14.73 3.79
C LEU A 101 -1.79 15.25 2.79
N LEU A 102 -1.01 16.26 3.19
CA LEU A 102 0.14 16.74 2.42
C LEU A 102 1.22 15.66 2.29
N LEU A 103 1.54 14.96 3.38
CA LEU A 103 2.49 13.83 3.38
C LEU A 103 2.01 12.70 2.47
N TRP A 104 0.76 12.29 2.58
CA TRP A 104 0.18 11.20 1.79
C TRP A 104 0.05 11.54 0.31
N SER A 105 -0.14 12.82 -0.01
CA SER A 105 -0.11 13.32 -1.38
C SER A 105 1.30 13.62 -1.90
N ALA A 106 2.34 13.21 -1.15
CA ALA A 106 3.76 13.44 -1.45
C ALA A 106 4.11 14.91 -1.73
N GLY A 107 3.34 15.85 -1.20
CA GLY A 107 3.53 17.28 -1.44
C GLY A 107 3.39 17.70 -2.90
N VAL A 108 2.79 16.89 -3.78
CA VAL A 108 2.74 17.16 -5.24
C VAL A 108 2.05 18.49 -5.57
N THR A 109 1.10 18.93 -4.74
CA THR A 109 0.41 20.21 -4.91
C THR A 109 1.20 21.42 -4.39
N GLY A 110 2.36 21.18 -3.77
CA GLY A 110 3.12 22.16 -3.02
C GLY A 110 2.45 22.53 -1.68
N VAL A 111 3.19 23.26 -0.84
CA VAL A 111 2.66 23.88 0.38
C VAL A 111 2.12 25.26 0.01
N PRO A 112 0.83 25.54 0.21
CA PRO A 112 0.24 26.82 -0.18
C PRO A 112 0.79 27.96 0.71
N GLN A 113 0.70 29.18 0.17
CA GLN A 113 1.02 30.41 0.89
C GLN A 113 -0.18 31.36 0.85
N PRO A 114 -0.66 31.83 2.02
CA PRO A 114 -0.18 31.51 3.37
C PRO A 114 -0.60 30.09 3.81
N LEU A 115 0.02 29.56 4.87
CA LEU A 115 -0.08 28.13 5.27
C LEU A 115 -1.51 27.71 5.66
N GLU A 116 -2.31 28.63 6.18
CA GLU A 116 -3.70 28.40 6.60
C GLU A 116 -4.57 27.91 5.44
N LYS A 117 -4.16 28.19 4.19
CA LYS A 117 -4.84 27.69 2.99
C LYS A 117 -4.73 26.17 2.82
N LEU A 118 -3.84 25.50 3.55
CA LEU A 118 -3.68 24.04 3.47
C LEU A 118 -4.95 23.30 3.90
N GLU A 119 -5.75 23.91 4.79
CA GLU A 119 -7.01 23.36 5.30
C GLU A 119 -8.23 23.79 4.48
N GLU A 120 -8.05 24.62 3.44
CA GLU A 120 -9.16 25.00 2.58
C GLU A 120 -9.72 23.77 1.85
N PRO A 121 -11.05 23.55 1.82
CA PRO A 121 -11.66 22.36 1.24
C PRO A 121 -11.22 22.02 -0.19
N PRO A 122 -11.03 22.98 -1.13
CA PRO A 122 -10.50 22.67 -2.45
C PRO A 122 -9.07 22.11 -2.44
N VAL A 123 -8.23 22.57 -1.50
CA VAL A 123 -6.85 22.08 -1.34
C VAL A 123 -6.87 20.69 -0.72
N VAL A 124 -7.64 20.49 0.36
CA VAL A 124 -7.85 19.19 1.01
C VAL A 124 -8.38 18.16 0.01
N ARG A 125 -9.41 18.50 -0.77
CA ARG A 125 -9.95 17.63 -1.82
C ARG A 125 -8.91 17.22 -2.84
N ARG A 126 -8.05 18.15 -3.26
CA ARG A 126 -6.98 17.86 -4.22
C ARG A 126 -5.92 16.94 -3.61
N MET A 127 -5.52 17.18 -2.36
CA MET A 127 -4.60 16.30 -1.62
C MET A 127 -5.19 14.90 -1.45
N CYS A 128 -6.47 14.79 -1.07
CA CYS A 128 -7.15 13.50 -0.90
C CYS A 128 -7.15 12.67 -2.19
N ARG A 129 -7.44 13.28 -3.35
CA ARG A 129 -7.38 12.60 -4.65
C ARG A 129 -5.99 12.06 -4.96
N MET A 130 -4.98 12.93 -4.86
CA MET A 130 -3.59 12.53 -5.10
C MET A 130 -3.11 11.46 -4.11
N ALA A 131 -3.48 11.61 -2.84
CA ALA A 131 -3.14 10.67 -1.79
C ALA A 131 -3.81 9.31 -2.02
N ALA A 132 -5.09 9.24 -2.41
CA ALA A 132 -5.75 7.98 -2.73
C ALA A 132 -4.97 7.21 -3.80
N ASP A 133 -4.64 7.86 -4.92
CA ASP A 133 -3.93 7.24 -6.03
C ASP A 133 -2.52 6.76 -5.63
N LEU A 134 -1.77 7.61 -4.92
CA LEU A 134 -0.41 7.28 -4.48
C LEU A 134 -0.38 6.17 -3.43
N GLN A 135 -1.23 6.27 -2.40
CA GLN A 135 -1.23 5.31 -1.30
C GLN A 135 -1.76 3.95 -1.75
N LEU A 136 -2.77 3.88 -2.63
CA LEU A 136 -3.22 2.63 -3.23
C LEU A 136 -2.15 2.00 -4.13
N THR A 137 -1.40 2.82 -4.88
CA THR A 137 -0.27 2.35 -5.71
C THR A 137 0.85 1.77 -4.84
N TYR A 138 1.21 2.44 -3.75
CA TYR A 138 2.20 1.94 -2.79
C TYR A 138 1.72 0.70 -2.05
N PHE A 139 0.43 0.65 -1.70
CA PHE A 139 -0.19 -0.52 -1.09
C PHE A 139 -0.10 -1.74 -2.01
N LEU A 140 -0.45 -1.60 -3.30
CA LEU A 140 -0.32 -2.68 -4.28
C LEU A 140 1.12 -3.17 -4.41
N GLN A 141 2.09 -2.25 -4.50
CA GLN A 141 3.51 -2.62 -4.55
C GLN A 141 3.95 -3.39 -3.29
N ALA A 142 3.54 -2.92 -2.12
CA ALA A 142 3.91 -3.54 -0.84
C ALA A 142 3.28 -4.94 -0.70
N LEU A 143 2.00 -5.10 -1.08
CA LEU A 143 1.31 -6.40 -1.10
C LEU A 143 2.04 -7.43 -1.96
N ILE A 144 2.34 -7.07 -3.21
CA ILE A 144 3.01 -7.98 -4.15
C ILE A 144 4.40 -8.33 -3.63
N THR A 145 5.14 -7.34 -3.11
CA THR A 145 6.48 -7.55 -2.55
C THR A 145 6.42 -8.51 -1.35
N ALA A 146 5.48 -8.32 -0.42
CA ALA A 146 5.33 -9.18 0.75
C ALA A 146 4.86 -10.59 0.37
N ALA A 147 3.93 -10.72 -0.57
CA ALA A 147 3.47 -12.00 -1.07
C ALA A 147 4.60 -12.79 -1.76
N LEU A 148 5.42 -12.13 -2.58
CA LEU A 148 6.60 -12.75 -3.20
C LEU A 148 7.66 -13.15 -2.16
N ALA A 149 7.96 -12.27 -1.20
CA ALA A 149 8.94 -12.53 -0.16
C ALA A 149 8.56 -13.71 0.75
N THR A 150 7.25 -13.96 0.93
CA THR A 150 6.73 -15.09 1.70
C THR A 150 6.41 -16.32 0.86
N GLY A 151 6.76 -16.30 -0.44
CA GLY A 151 6.62 -17.43 -1.35
C GLY A 151 5.17 -17.79 -1.67
N THR A 152 4.27 -16.80 -1.69
CA THR A 152 2.90 -16.98 -2.17
C THR A 152 2.92 -17.13 -3.69
N ASP A 153 2.32 -18.22 -4.19
CA ASP A 153 2.17 -18.47 -5.63
C ASP A 153 1.36 -17.32 -6.28
N PRO A 154 1.89 -16.63 -7.30
CA PRO A 154 1.18 -15.56 -8.00
C PRO A 154 -0.22 -15.95 -8.48
N ARG A 155 -0.45 -17.20 -8.91
CA ARG A 155 -1.79 -17.65 -9.36
C ARG A 155 -2.83 -17.66 -8.24
N GLN A 156 -2.39 -17.88 -7.01
CA GLN A 156 -3.24 -17.82 -5.81
C GLN A 156 -3.28 -16.42 -5.21
N GLY A 157 -2.18 -15.67 -5.32
CA GLY A 157 -2.02 -14.35 -4.76
C GLY A 157 -2.71 -13.25 -5.55
N ALA A 158 -2.63 -13.25 -6.88
CA ALA A 158 -3.16 -12.18 -7.73
C ALA A 158 -4.67 -11.95 -7.56
N PRO A 159 -5.54 -12.98 -7.53
CA PRO A 159 -6.97 -12.77 -7.26
C PRO A 159 -7.23 -12.13 -5.88
N LYS A 160 -6.48 -12.55 -4.86
CA LYS A 160 -6.59 -11.97 -3.51
C LYS A 160 -6.10 -10.52 -3.48
N VAL A 161 -4.96 -10.23 -4.11
CA VAL A 161 -4.43 -8.87 -4.23
C VAL A 161 -5.43 -7.95 -4.93
N ALA A 162 -6.08 -8.41 -6.00
CA ALA A 162 -7.11 -7.65 -6.70
C ALA A 162 -8.33 -7.36 -5.81
N GLU A 163 -8.78 -8.34 -5.02
CA GLU A 163 -9.88 -8.15 -4.04
C GLU A 163 -9.50 -7.16 -2.93
N LEU A 164 -8.28 -7.27 -2.40
CA LEU A 164 -7.77 -6.34 -1.38
C LEU A 164 -7.66 -4.93 -1.93
N LEU A 165 -7.16 -4.78 -3.16
CA LEU A 165 -7.06 -3.48 -3.81
C LEU A 165 -8.44 -2.86 -4.04
N ARG A 166 -9.44 -3.66 -4.46
CA ARG A 166 -10.83 -3.19 -4.60
C ARG A 166 -11.39 -2.70 -3.27
N THR A 167 -11.21 -3.47 -2.21
CA THR A 167 -11.67 -3.10 -0.86
C THR A 167 -10.97 -1.82 -0.38
N ALA A 168 -9.66 -1.70 -0.58
CA ALA A 168 -8.89 -0.51 -0.22
C ALA A 168 -9.30 0.72 -1.05
N ALA A 169 -9.57 0.54 -2.34
CA ALA A 169 -10.08 1.59 -3.22
C ALA A 169 -11.46 2.09 -2.76
N ASP A 170 -12.38 1.18 -2.44
CA ASP A 170 -13.69 1.52 -1.89
C ASP A 170 -13.59 2.19 -0.51
N LEU A 171 -12.55 1.89 0.28
CA LEU A 171 -12.26 2.60 1.53
C LEU A 171 -11.77 4.03 1.26
N ALA A 172 -10.84 4.24 0.33
CA ALA A 172 -10.30 5.55 -0.01
C ALA A 172 -11.36 6.49 -0.63
N ASP A 173 -12.20 5.95 -1.51
CA ASP A 173 -13.25 6.69 -2.20
C ASP A 173 -14.41 5.79 -2.64
N GLY A 174 -15.44 5.67 -1.80
CA GLY A 174 -16.65 4.90 -2.11
C GLY A 174 -17.50 5.45 -3.26
N THR A 175 -17.13 6.58 -3.87
CA THR A 175 -17.81 7.11 -5.07
C THR A 175 -17.21 6.59 -6.38
N GLY A 176 -16.11 5.83 -6.32
CA GLY A 176 -15.46 5.22 -7.47
C GLY A 176 -14.44 6.11 -8.19
N GLY A 177 -13.98 7.21 -7.57
CA GLY A 177 -12.96 8.08 -8.15
C GLY A 177 -11.55 7.47 -8.21
N SER A 178 -11.26 6.44 -7.40
CA SER A 178 -10.03 5.65 -7.45
C SER A 178 -10.35 4.22 -7.88
N ALA A 179 -10.40 3.96 -9.19
CA ALA A 179 -10.72 2.63 -9.71
C ALA A 179 -9.51 1.68 -9.64
N PRO A 180 -9.68 0.40 -9.22
CA PRO A 180 -8.57 -0.57 -9.14
C PRO A 180 -7.75 -0.72 -10.43
N LEU A 181 -8.40 -0.63 -11.60
CA LEU A 181 -7.73 -0.70 -12.90
C LEU A 181 -6.76 0.47 -13.12
N ASP A 182 -7.12 1.68 -12.67
CA ASP A 182 -6.26 2.84 -12.80
C ASP A 182 -5.07 2.74 -11.85
N ILE A 183 -5.29 2.25 -10.63
CA ILE A 183 -4.20 1.96 -9.68
C ILE A 183 -3.24 0.91 -10.23
N PHE A 184 -3.77 -0.16 -10.83
CA PHE A 184 -2.94 -1.18 -11.47
C PHE A 184 -2.06 -0.58 -12.59
N ARG A 185 -2.63 0.25 -13.46
CA ARG A 185 -1.88 0.95 -14.51
C ARG A 185 -0.82 1.88 -13.94
N MET A 186 -1.14 2.61 -12.86
CA MET A 186 -0.19 3.48 -12.17
C MET A 186 0.96 2.70 -11.54
N TRP A 187 0.66 1.58 -10.88
CA TRP A 187 1.66 0.68 -10.32
C TRP A 187 2.61 0.15 -11.39
N ARG A 188 2.05 -0.30 -12.52
CA ARG A 188 2.82 -0.80 -13.67
C ARG A 188 3.84 0.23 -14.15
N VAL A 189 3.46 1.50 -14.30
CA VAL A 189 4.38 2.54 -14.78
C VAL A 189 5.33 3.06 -13.70
N ALA A 190 4.89 3.13 -12.44
CA ALA A 190 5.66 3.70 -11.35
C ALA A 190 6.74 2.75 -10.82
N HIS A 191 6.48 1.44 -10.79
CA HIS A 191 7.35 0.47 -10.12
C HIS A 191 8.05 -0.49 -11.07
N LEU A 192 7.33 -1.07 -12.04
CA LEU A 192 7.89 -2.17 -12.83
C LEU A 192 9.14 -1.80 -13.65
N PRO A 193 9.26 -0.61 -14.28
CA PRO A 193 10.49 -0.24 -14.99
C PRO A 193 11.73 -0.23 -14.09
N GLY A 194 11.58 0.16 -12.82
CA GLY A 194 12.68 0.16 -11.85
C GLY A 194 13.11 -1.25 -11.43
N ILE A 195 12.18 -2.19 -11.42
CA ILE A 195 12.38 -3.57 -10.98
C ILE A 195 12.82 -4.49 -12.13
N LEU A 196 12.17 -4.38 -13.29
CA LEU A 196 12.28 -5.35 -14.39
C LEU A 196 13.34 -5.00 -15.43
N ARG A 197 13.89 -3.77 -15.40
CA ARG A 197 14.96 -3.39 -16.33
C ARG A 197 16.18 -4.32 -16.17
N PRO A 198 16.91 -4.62 -17.26
CA PRO A 198 18.05 -5.54 -17.21
C PRO A 198 19.11 -5.16 -16.15
N GLY A 199 19.39 -3.87 -15.98
CA GLY A 199 20.34 -3.37 -14.98
C GLY A 199 19.75 -3.06 -13.60
N SER A 200 18.61 -3.65 -13.23
CA SER A 200 18.08 -3.55 -11.86
C SER A 200 18.74 -4.59 -10.96
N ASP A 201 19.02 -4.19 -9.72
CA ASP A 201 19.59 -5.05 -8.66
C ASP A 201 18.58 -6.09 -8.13
N ALA A 202 17.33 -6.08 -8.61
CA ALA A 202 16.34 -7.08 -8.24
C ALA A 202 16.78 -8.48 -8.70
N PRO A 203 16.71 -9.51 -7.83
CA PRO A 203 16.97 -10.89 -8.22
C PRO A 203 16.05 -11.37 -9.35
N GLU A 204 16.54 -12.23 -10.25
CA GLU A 204 15.74 -12.72 -11.39
C GLU A 204 14.48 -13.47 -10.95
N SER A 205 14.54 -14.19 -9.82
CA SER A 205 13.35 -14.82 -9.22
C SER A 205 12.30 -13.79 -8.80
N GLY A 206 12.74 -12.66 -8.22
CA GLY A 206 11.87 -11.54 -7.89
C GLY A 206 11.26 -10.91 -9.14
N LYS A 207 12.07 -10.63 -10.18
CA LYS A 207 11.60 -10.10 -11.47
C LYS A 207 10.56 -11.03 -12.11
N ALA A 208 10.79 -12.34 -12.10
CA ALA A 208 9.83 -13.33 -12.60
C ALA A 208 8.51 -13.28 -11.84
N GLY A 209 8.57 -13.17 -10.51
CA GLY A 209 7.39 -13.00 -9.66
C GLY A 209 6.58 -11.74 -10.00
N PHE A 210 7.26 -10.59 -10.16
CA PHE A 210 6.60 -9.34 -10.55
C PHE A 210 5.97 -9.41 -11.95
N ARG A 211 6.61 -10.06 -12.92
CA ARG A 211 6.02 -10.31 -14.25
C ARG A 211 4.76 -11.17 -14.14
N ALA A 212 4.78 -12.22 -13.32
CA ALA A 212 3.62 -13.08 -13.14
C ALA A 212 2.44 -12.32 -12.51
N TYR A 213 2.67 -11.45 -11.52
CA TYR A 213 1.61 -10.59 -10.98
C TYR A 213 1.12 -9.56 -12.01
N ASP A 214 1.99 -8.98 -12.82
CA ASP A 214 1.62 -8.06 -13.89
C ASP A 214 0.68 -8.72 -14.91
N GLU A 215 1.04 -9.91 -15.40
CA GLU A 215 0.23 -10.69 -16.34
C GLU A 215 -1.12 -11.09 -15.73
N LEU A 216 -1.12 -11.64 -14.52
CA LEU A 216 -2.35 -12.16 -13.88
C LEU A 216 -3.31 -11.05 -13.44
N LEU A 217 -2.80 -9.89 -13.00
CA LEU A 217 -3.65 -8.76 -12.62
C LEU A 217 -4.26 -8.05 -13.83
N GLU A 218 -3.64 -8.16 -15.01
CA GLU A 218 -4.21 -7.63 -16.25
C GLU A 218 -5.46 -8.39 -16.72
N GLU A 219 -5.60 -9.65 -16.33
CA GLU A 219 -6.71 -10.52 -16.69
C GLU A 219 -7.94 -10.38 -15.75
N LEU A 220 -7.81 -9.66 -14.63
CA LEU A 220 -8.81 -9.55 -13.55
C LEU A 220 -9.56 -8.20 -13.53
#